data_AF-A0A940LFK8-F1
#
_entry.id   AF-A0A940LFK8-F1
#
_cell.length_a   1.000
_cell.length_b   1.000
_cell.length_c   1.000
_cell.angle_alpha   90.00
_cell.angle_beta   90.00
_cell.angle_gamma   90.00
#
_symmetry.space_group_name_H-M   'P 1'
#
loop_
_entity.id
_entity.type
_entity.pdbx_description
1 polymer ?
#
loop_
_entity_poly.entity_id
_entity_poly.type
_entity_poly.pdbx_seq_one_letter_code
_entity_poly.pdbx_strand_id
1 'polypeptide(L)'
;MTNNPELNADNPEYYTWQYEQLQIAILGGMKIEGLDRMRVTLKVQWKEQAVRQNLDLYNSPALDKLVRKCAETFALGLEYMTGVLEALINTLETYRLNQLKKGLTTEVREPLKPERKKEVEAFLKKPDLLQRTNTLIGESGVTGEENNRLLMYLVFTSRKREQPLHIISLGSSGTGKSHLQEKVGELMPPEDKIEITSLSENAFYYFGKQELKHKLILIEDLDGAQEVLYPLRELQSKKVINKTVVFKTANGEAQTTTLRVEGPVCVAGCTTKESVYEDNANRSFLIYLDESKEQDSRIMDYQRKKSAGKIDTGKESQVKQLVQDIQRVLQPVAVRNPYAEDLQLPVSVFKPRRTNAHYLAFIEAVTFYHQFQREQKTDEHTGEV
;
A
#
# COMPACT_ATOMS: atom_id res chain seq x y z
N MET A 1 35.36 -14.26 -17.13
CA MET A 1 34.00 -14.78 -16.89
C MET A 1 33.88 -15.06 -15.40
N THR A 2 33.52 -14.06 -14.60
CA THR A 2 33.30 -14.23 -13.16
C THR A 2 31.82 -14.49 -12.96
N ASN A 3 31.47 -15.78 -12.82
CA ASN A 3 30.13 -16.20 -12.43
C ASN A 3 29.83 -15.60 -11.06
N ASN A 4 28.85 -14.67 -11.01
CA ASN A 4 28.26 -14.30 -9.73
C ASN A 4 27.59 -15.57 -9.16
N PRO A 5 27.83 -15.93 -7.90
CA PRO A 5 27.20 -17.09 -7.31
C PRO A 5 25.70 -16.82 -7.11
N GLU A 6 24.86 -17.47 -7.91
CA GLU A 6 23.41 -17.36 -7.80
C GLU A 6 22.87 -18.20 -6.65
N LEU A 7 21.91 -17.64 -5.91
CA LEU A 7 21.15 -18.36 -4.89
C LEU A 7 20.15 -19.29 -5.60
N ASN A 8 20.30 -20.61 -5.42
CA ASN A 8 19.25 -21.54 -5.78
C ASN A 8 18.14 -21.47 -4.71
N ALA A 9 16.94 -21.12 -5.17
CA ALA A 9 15.75 -20.92 -4.38
C ALA A 9 14.56 -21.78 -4.86
N ASP A 10 14.84 -22.90 -5.54
CA ASP A 10 13.80 -23.79 -6.09
C ASP A 10 12.96 -24.45 -4.98
N ASN A 11 13.55 -24.62 -3.79
CA ASN A 11 12.88 -25.15 -2.61
C ASN A 11 12.78 -24.05 -1.51
N PRO A 12 11.57 -23.59 -1.16
CA PRO A 12 11.36 -22.57 -0.12
C PRO A 12 11.88 -22.95 1.27
N GLU A 13 12.02 -24.25 1.55
CA GLU A 13 12.52 -24.79 2.83
C GLU A 13 14.03 -25.05 2.81
N TYR A 14 14.68 -24.92 1.64
CA TYR A 14 16.08 -25.27 1.46
C TYR A 14 16.74 -24.43 0.35
N TYR A 15 17.38 -23.34 0.75
CA TYR A 15 18.16 -22.49 -0.17
C TYR A 15 19.61 -22.96 -0.23
N THR A 16 20.22 -22.90 -1.41
CA THR A 16 21.65 -23.19 -1.56
C THR A 16 22.38 -22.08 -2.31
N TRP A 17 23.60 -21.81 -1.88
CA TRP A 17 24.46 -20.77 -2.44
C TRP A 17 25.90 -21.27 -2.42
N GLN A 18 26.56 -21.25 -3.56
CA GLN A 18 27.94 -21.71 -3.69
C GLN A 18 28.86 -20.51 -3.90
N TYR A 19 29.83 -20.32 -3.03
CA TYR A 19 30.85 -19.27 -3.17
C TYR A 19 32.22 -19.92 -3.32
N GLU A 20 32.79 -19.87 -4.52
CA GLU A 20 34.02 -20.59 -4.87
C GLU A 20 33.95 -22.08 -4.48
N GLN A 21 34.71 -22.51 -3.46
CA GLN A 21 34.76 -23.88 -2.94
C GLN A 21 33.84 -24.12 -1.74
N LEU A 22 33.17 -23.08 -1.23
CA LEU A 22 32.24 -23.17 -0.10
C LEU A 22 30.82 -23.42 -0.60
N GLN A 23 30.15 -24.36 0.04
CA GLN A 23 28.72 -24.60 -0.14
C GLN A 23 27.99 -24.13 1.11
N ILE A 24 27.06 -23.19 0.95
CA ILE A 24 26.22 -22.70 2.02
C ILE A 24 24.77 -23.08 1.74
N ALA A 25 24.11 -23.66 2.74
CA ALA A 25 22.69 -23.97 2.69
C ALA A 25 21.94 -23.32 3.85
N ILE A 26 20.71 -22.87 3.58
CA ILE A 26 19.78 -22.37 4.59
C ILE A 26 18.72 -23.45 4.81
N LEU A 27 18.65 -23.95 6.03
CA LEU A 27 17.73 -25.04 6.43
C LEU A 27 16.46 -24.46 7.06
N GLY A 28 15.30 -24.96 6.64
CA GLY A 28 13.99 -24.54 7.16
C GLY A 28 13.54 -23.17 6.64
N GLY A 29 14.08 -22.79 5.49
CA GLY A 29 13.76 -21.55 4.81
C GLY A 29 14.20 -20.27 5.54
N MET A 30 13.63 -19.15 5.09
CA MET A 30 13.87 -17.82 5.63
C MET A 30 12.59 -17.01 5.50
N LYS A 31 12.26 -16.22 6.53
CA LYS A 31 11.12 -15.30 6.46
C LYS A 31 11.38 -14.22 5.42
N ILE A 32 10.47 -14.08 4.46
CA ILE A 32 10.55 -13.04 3.44
C ILE A 32 10.20 -11.67 4.05
N GLU A 33 9.19 -11.63 4.91
CA GLU A 33 8.73 -10.45 5.66
C GLU A 33 9.63 -10.11 6.87
N GLY A 34 9.55 -8.88 7.37
CA GLY A 34 10.31 -8.41 8.54
C GLY A 34 11.80 -8.21 8.23
N LEU A 35 12.12 -7.19 7.43
CA LEU A 35 13.47 -6.89 6.94
C LEU A 35 14.43 -6.35 8.03
N ASP A 36 13.96 -6.16 9.25
CA ASP A 36 14.72 -5.75 10.44
C ASP A 36 15.55 -6.88 11.05
N ARG A 37 15.26 -8.14 10.68
CA ARG A 37 15.96 -9.35 11.16
C ARG A 37 16.10 -10.39 10.07
N MET A 38 17.13 -11.23 10.16
CA MET A 38 17.34 -12.35 9.24
C MET A 38 17.74 -13.61 10.01
N ARG A 39 16.77 -14.18 10.74
CA ARG A 39 16.97 -15.42 11.49
C ARG A 39 16.91 -16.63 10.57
N VAL A 40 18.01 -17.38 10.50
CA VAL A 40 18.18 -18.54 9.63
C VAL A 40 18.97 -19.64 10.34
N THR A 41 18.88 -20.86 9.81
CA THR A 41 19.80 -21.95 10.16
C THR A 41 20.76 -22.17 9.01
N LEU A 42 22.01 -21.72 9.16
CA LEU A 42 23.05 -21.90 8.15
C LEU A 42 23.75 -23.24 8.32
N LYS A 43 24.02 -23.91 7.20
CA LYS A 43 25.00 -24.98 7.06
C LYS A 43 26.08 -24.49 6.10
N VAL A 44 27.27 -24.20 6.62
CA VAL A 44 28.46 -23.84 5.82
C VAL A 44 29.31 -25.10 5.67
N GLN A 45 29.68 -25.47 4.45
CA GLN A 45 30.42 -26.68 4.15
C GLN A 45 31.62 -26.38 3.26
N TRP A 46 32.78 -26.94 3.62
CA TRP A 46 34.01 -26.94 2.83
C TRP A 46 34.60 -28.33 2.86
N LYS A 47 34.81 -28.93 1.67
CA LYS A 47 35.22 -30.34 1.54
C LYS A 47 34.28 -31.27 2.35
N GLU A 48 34.82 -32.07 3.26
CA GLU A 48 34.08 -33.01 4.11
C GLU A 48 33.61 -32.40 5.45
N GLN A 49 34.02 -31.17 5.76
CA GLN A 49 33.68 -30.51 7.01
C GLN A 49 32.46 -29.60 6.85
N ALA A 50 31.61 -29.54 7.88
CA ALA A 50 30.45 -28.65 7.89
C ALA A 50 30.18 -28.05 9.27
N VAL A 51 29.89 -26.75 9.30
CA VAL A 51 29.45 -26.00 10.48
C VAL A 51 27.97 -25.67 10.32
N ARG A 52 27.17 -25.96 11.35
CA ARG A 52 25.74 -25.62 11.40
C ARG A 52 25.46 -24.67 12.55
N GLN A 53 24.70 -23.60 12.29
CA GLN A 53 24.37 -22.60 13.30
C GLN A 53 23.01 -21.95 13.01
N ASN A 54 22.15 -21.88 14.03
CA ASN A 54 20.99 -20.99 14.04
C ASN A 54 21.43 -19.62 14.58
N LEU A 55 21.16 -18.56 13.83
CA LEU A 55 21.49 -17.19 14.21
C LEU A 55 20.63 -16.18 13.44
N ASP A 56 20.66 -14.94 13.91
CA ASP A 56 20.22 -13.78 13.14
C ASP A 56 21.44 -13.18 12.43
N LEU A 57 21.42 -13.10 11.09
CA LEU A 57 22.56 -12.59 10.32
C LEU A 57 22.82 -11.10 10.53
N TYR A 58 21.87 -10.36 11.08
CA TYR A 58 22.07 -8.94 11.42
C TYR A 58 22.61 -8.74 12.85
N ASN A 59 22.74 -9.81 13.63
CA ASN A 59 23.37 -9.76 14.95
C ASN A 59 24.89 -9.90 14.82
N SER A 60 25.62 -8.78 14.83
CA SER A 60 27.08 -8.77 14.63
C SER A 60 27.83 -9.71 15.59
N PRO A 61 27.56 -9.73 16.92
CA PRO A 61 28.23 -10.68 17.82
C PRO A 61 28.02 -12.16 17.46
N ALA A 62 26.81 -12.53 17.04
CA ALA A 62 26.51 -13.90 16.63
C ALA A 62 27.17 -14.25 15.28
N LEU A 63 27.20 -13.29 14.35
CA LEU A 63 27.85 -13.43 13.06
C LEU A 63 29.36 -13.60 13.21
N ASP A 64 30.02 -12.76 14.02
CA ASP A 64 31.47 -12.84 14.30
C ASP A 64 31.86 -14.19 14.91
N LYS A 65 31.02 -14.72 15.80
CA LYS A 65 31.22 -16.05 16.39
C LYS A 65 31.14 -17.15 15.32
N LEU A 66 30.21 -17.03 14.36
CA LEU A 66 30.10 -17.95 13.23
C LEU A 66 31.32 -17.84 12.30
N VAL A 67 31.75 -16.62 11.96
CA VAL A 67 32.96 -16.36 11.15
C VAL A 67 34.17 -17.05 11.76
N ARG A 68 34.46 -16.79 13.04
CA ARG A 68 35.61 -17.39 13.74
C ARG A 68 35.53 -18.92 13.74
N LYS A 69 34.36 -19.47 14.06
CA LYS A 69 34.15 -20.92 14.08
C LYS A 69 34.40 -21.56 12.70
N CYS A 70 33.91 -20.94 11.63
CA CYS A 70 34.14 -21.42 10.26
C CYS A 70 35.61 -21.28 9.85
N ALA A 71 36.24 -20.13 10.12
CA ALA A 71 37.64 -19.88 9.81
C ALA A 71 38.57 -20.90 10.49
N GLU A 72 38.35 -21.15 11.79
CA GLU A 72 39.08 -22.16 12.56
C GLU A 72 38.83 -23.59 12.04
N THR A 73 37.55 -23.96 11.83
CA THR A 73 37.18 -25.33 11.42
C THR A 73 37.74 -25.68 10.04
N PHE A 74 37.65 -24.75 9.09
CA PHE A 74 38.06 -24.96 7.70
C PHE A 74 39.52 -24.56 7.43
N ALA A 75 40.23 -24.04 8.44
CA ALA A 75 41.56 -23.43 8.29
C ALA A 75 41.60 -22.37 7.17
N LEU A 76 40.55 -21.55 7.09
CA LEU A 76 40.42 -20.44 6.16
C LEU A 76 40.65 -19.11 6.89
N GLY A 77 41.11 -18.08 6.18
CA GLY A 77 41.34 -16.76 6.76
C GLY A 77 40.05 -16.12 7.28
N LEU A 78 40.14 -15.40 8.42
CA LEU A 78 39.00 -14.65 8.98
C LEU A 78 38.44 -13.65 7.97
N GLU A 79 39.32 -12.91 7.29
CA GLU A 79 38.94 -11.90 6.30
C GLU A 79 38.16 -12.51 5.13
N TYR A 80 38.59 -13.67 4.63
CA TYR A 80 37.89 -14.42 3.60
C TYR A 80 36.50 -14.85 4.08
N MET A 81 36.39 -15.44 5.27
CA MET A 81 35.10 -15.89 5.82
C MET A 81 34.13 -14.74 6.08
N THR A 82 34.63 -13.58 6.53
CA THR A 82 33.82 -12.35 6.66
C THR A 82 33.26 -11.94 5.31
N GLY A 83 34.10 -11.84 4.27
CA GLY A 83 33.66 -11.47 2.92
C GLY A 83 32.60 -12.42 2.35
N VAL A 84 32.76 -13.73 2.58
CA VAL A 84 31.78 -14.74 2.15
C VAL A 84 30.42 -14.53 2.82
N LEU A 85 30.38 -14.32 4.15
CA LEU A 85 29.12 -14.11 4.84
C LEU A 85 28.48 -12.75 4.53
N GLU A 86 29.27 -11.69 4.31
CA GLU A 86 28.75 -10.41 3.80
C GLU A 86 28.09 -10.57 2.42
N ALA A 87 28.74 -11.28 1.50
CA ALA A 87 28.20 -11.55 0.16
C ALA A 87 26.91 -12.39 0.21
N LEU A 88 26.84 -13.37 1.12
CA LEU A 88 25.61 -14.13 1.36
C LEU A 88 24.48 -13.22 1.84
N ILE A 89 24.73 -12.35 2.82
CA ILE A 89 23.72 -11.43 3.36
C ILE A 89 23.14 -10.55 2.25
N ASN A 90 23.98 -9.91 1.44
CA ASN A 90 23.54 -9.07 0.32
C ASN A 90 22.69 -9.86 -0.69
N THR A 91 23.07 -11.11 -0.96
CA THR A 91 22.32 -12.00 -1.86
C THR A 91 20.94 -12.31 -1.31
N LEU A 92 20.84 -12.62 -0.01
CA LEU A 92 19.58 -12.92 0.66
C LEU A 92 18.68 -11.69 0.79
N GLU A 93 19.23 -10.52 1.07
CA GLU A 93 18.50 -9.25 1.07
C GLU A 93 17.89 -8.97 -0.30
N THR A 94 18.70 -9.09 -1.36
CA THR A 94 18.23 -8.90 -2.74
C THR A 94 17.12 -9.89 -3.09
N TYR A 95 17.28 -11.16 -2.70
CA TYR A 95 16.26 -12.18 -2.90
C TYR A 95 14.96 -11.86 -2.15
N ARG A 96 15.03 -11.50 -0.86
CA ARG A 96 13.84 -11.13 -0.05
C ARG A 96 13.12 -9.93 -0.66
N LEU A 97 13.86 -8.90 -1.06
CA LEU A 97 13.30 -7.71 -1.71
C LEU A 97 12.63 -8.07 -3.04
N ASN A 98 13.25 -8.93 -3.85
CA ASN A 98 12.67 -9.37 -5.11
C ASN A 98 11.43 -10.26 -4.92
N GLN A 99 11.39 -11.10 -3.89
CA GLN A 99 10.20 -11.89 -3.57
C GLN A 99 9.06 -11.02 -3.05
N LEU A 100 9.35 -10.01 -2.24
CA LEU A 100 8.36 -8.99 -1.86
C LEU A 100 7.80 -8.27 -3.10
N LYS A 101 8.66 -7.91 -4.06
CA LYS A 101 8.24 -7.32 -5.34
C LYS A 101 7.43 -8.27 -6.22
N LYS A 102 7.75 -9.56 -6.23
CA LYS A 102 7.00 -10.59 -6.97
C LYS A 102 5.62 -10.88 -6.35
N GLY A 103 5.49 -10.79 -5.03
CA GLY A 103 4.18 -10.84 -4.35
C GLY A 103 3.31 -9.62 -4.63
N LEU A 104 3.93 -8.51 -5.06
CA LEU A 104 3.31 -7.27 -5.50
C LEU A 104 3.19 -7.20 -7.03
N THR A 105 2.94 -8.34 -7.71
CA THR A 105 2.69 -8.36 -9.16
C THR A 105 1.69 -7.26 -9.51
N THR A 106 2.14 -6.34 -10.35
CA THR A 106 1.29 -5.36 -11.02
C THR A 106 0.32 -6.18 -11.86
N GLU A 107 -0.86 -6.49 -11.32
CA GLU A 107 -1.92 -7.14 -12.08
C GLU A 107 -2.09 -6.36 -13.38
N VAL A 108 -1.92 -7.07 -14.49
CA VAL A 108 -2.02 -6.48 -15.82
C VAL A 108 -3.42 -5.91 -15.93
N ARG A 109 -3.52 -4.59 -16.14
CA ARG A 109 -4.79 -3.89 -16.37
C ARG A 109 -5.46 -4.48 -17.59
N GLU A 110 -6.37 -5.45 -17.41
CA GLU A 110 -7.22 -5.89 -18.50
C GLU A 110 -8.18 -4.76 -18.85
N PRO A 111 -8.11 -4.21 -20.07
CA PRO A 111 -9.04 -3.18 -20.48
C PRO A 111 -10.45 -3.75 -20.50
N LEU A 112 -11.42 -2.98 -19.98
CA LEU A 112 -12.82 -3.38 -20.04
C LEU A 112 -13.25 -3.63 -21.49
N LYS A 113 -14.06 -4.66 -21.68
CA LYS A 113 -14.74 -4.91 -22.95
C LYS A 113 -15.54 -3.66 -23.36
N PRO A 114 -15.55 -3.27 -24.65
CA PRO A 114 -16.21 -2.06 -25.12
C PRO A 114 -17.69 -1.95 -24.71
N GLU A 115 -18.41 -3.07 -24.70
CA GLU A 115 -19.82 -3.13 -24.31
C GLU A 115 -20.01 -2.79 -22.83
N ARG A 116 -19.15 -3.37 -21.98
CA ARG A 116 -19.16 -3.12 -20.54
C ARG A 116 -18.78 -1.68 -20.22
N LYS A 117 -17.79 -1.14 -20.94
CA LYS A 117 -17.41 0.28 -20.82
C LYS A 117 -18.59 1.20 -21.11
N LYS A 118 -19.34 0.96 -22.21
CA LYS A 118 -20.54 1.75 -22.55
C LYS A 118 -21.62 1.68 -21.49
N GLU A 119 -21.86 0.51 -20.89
CA GLU A 119 -22.83 0.34 -19.80
C GLU A 119 -22.45 1.19 -18.57
N VAL A 120 -21.18 1.16 -18.19
CA VAL A 120 -20.63 1.94 -17.07
C VAL A 120 -20.71 3.43 -17.34
N GLU A 121 -20.33 3.87 -18.54
CA GLU A 121 -20.46 5.28 -18.94
C GLU A 121 -21.92 5.73 -18.95
N ALA A 122 -22.85 4.87 -19.37
CA ALA A 122 -24.29 5.16 -19.32
C ALA A 122 -24.78 5.31 -17.87
N PHE A 123 -24.24 4.53 -16.92
CA PHE A 123 -24.51 4.74 -15.50
C PHE A 123 -23.98 6.10 -15.01
N LEU A 124 -22.73 6.45 -15.35
CA LEU A 124 -22.09 7.70 -14.95
C LEU A 124 -22.79 8.95 -15.49
N LYS A 125 -23.59 8.83 -16.56
CA LYS A 125 -24.40 9.91 -17.14
C LYS A 125 -25.76 10.12 -16.47
N LYS A 126 -26.21 9.23 -15.57
CA LYS A 126 -27.55 9.32 -14.96
C LYS A 126 -27.64 10.41 -13.89
N PRO A 127 -28.78 11.13 -13.76
CA PRO A 127 -28.98 12.06 -12.65
C PRO A 127 -28.92 11.34 -11.29
N ASP A 128 -28.69 12.11 -10.24
CA ASP A 128 -28.57 11.64 -8.85
C ASP A 128 -27.43 10.63 -8.66
N LEU A 129 -26.31 10.88 -9.34
CA LEU A 129 -25.19 9.94 -9.42
C LEU A 129 -24.67 9.52 -8.04
N LEU A 130 -24.51 10.47 -7.11
CA LEU A 130 -24.04 10.16 -5.76
C LEU A 130 -25.02 9.25 -5.01
N GLN A 131 -26.33 9.49 -5.11
CA GLN A 131 -27.33 8.65 -4.46
C GLN A 131 -27.31 7.24 -5.05
N ARG A 132 -27.28 7.12 -6.38
CA ARG A 132 -27.21 5.83 -7.09
C ARG A 132 -25.94 5.06 -6.72
N THR A 133 -24.82 5.76 -6.66
CA THR A 133 -23.53 5.18 -6.24
C THR A 133 -23.60 4.71 -4.81
N ASN A 134 -24.20 5.50 -3.92
CA ASN A 134 -24.38 5.11 -2.52
C ASN A 134 -25.29 3.88 -2.38
N THR A 135 -26.33 3.75 -3.20
CA THR A 135 -27.14 2.53 -3.29
C THR A 135 -26.29 1.33 -3.71
N LEU A 136 -25.47 1.45 -4.76
CA LEU A 136 -24.56 0.37 -5.18
C LEU A 136 -23.57 -0.03 -4.09
N ILE A 137 -22.99 0.94 -3.35
CA ILE A 137 -22.11 0.65 -2.21
C ILE A 137 -22.87 -0.15 -1.13
N GLY A 138 -24.13 0.17 -0.88
CA GLY A 138 -24.96 -0.62 0.04
C GLY A 138 -25.23 -2.04 -0.48
N GLU A 139 -25.57 -2.16 -1.76
CA GLU A 139 -25.86 -3.44 -2.42
C GLU A 139 -24.62 -4.33 -2.60
N SER A 140 -23.41 -3.77 -2.52
CA SER A 140 -22.16 -4.56 -2.49
C SER A 140 -21.84 -5.15 -1.11
N GLY A 141 -22.69 -4.93 -0.10
CA GLY A 141 -22.55 -5.50 1.24
C GLY A 141 -22.03 -4.54 2.31
N VAL A 142 -21.93 -3.23 2.03
CA VAL A 142 -21.59 -2.22 3.06
C VAL A 142 -22.85 -1.78 3.79
N THR A 143 -23.07 -2.27 5.01
CA THR A 143 -24.30 -1.99 5.77
C THR A 143 -24.24 -0.70 6.56
N GLY A 144 -25.21 0.20 6.37
CA GLY A 144 -25.27 1.48 7.08
C GLY A 144 -24.14 2.43 6.68
N GLU A 145 -23.69 3.29 7.60
CA GLU A 145 -22.57 4.24 7.37
C GLU A 145 -22.75 5.10 6.11
N GLU A 146 -23.99 5.47 5.76
CA GLU A 146 -24.33 5.97 4.42
C GLU A 146 -23.55 7.22 3.99
N ASN A 147 -23.31 8.14 4.93
CA ASN A 147 -22.50 9.33 4.68
C ASN A 147 -21.00 8.99 4.65
N ASN A 148 -20.53 8.22 5.63
CA ASN A 148 -19.12 7.86 5.77
C ASN A 148 -18.62 6.99 4.61
N ARG A 149 -19.40 5.99 4.17
CA ARG A 149 -19.03 5.12 3.05
C ARG A 149 -18.96 5.86 1.72
N LEU A 150 -19.86 6.81 1.49
CA LEU A 150 -19.86 7.64 0.28
C LEU A 150 -18.68 8.63 0.29
N LEU A 151 -18.46 9.31 1.42
CA LEU A 151 -17.31 10.20 1.62
C LEU A 151 -15.99 9.44 1.39
N MET A 152 -15.84 8.27 2.00
CA MET A 152 -14.66 7.42 1.87
C MET A 152 -14.46 6.95 0.43
N TYR A 153 -15.52 6.52 -0.26
CA TYR A 153 -15.45 6.14 -1.67
C TYR A 153 -14.98 7.30 -2.57
N LEU A 154 -15.49 8.52 -2.35
CA LEU A 154 -15.06 9.71 -3.10
C LEU A 154 -13.60 10.08 -2.81
N VAL A 155 -13.17 9.98 -1.55
CA VAL A 155 -11.77 10.17 -1.16
C VAL A 155 -10.89 9.12 -1.87
N PHE A 156 -11.25 7.85 -1.88
CA PHE A 156 -10.48 6.81 -2.58
C PHE A 156 -10.41 7.03 -4.09
N THR A 157 -11.51 7.55 -4.66
CA THR A 157 -11.59 7.92 -6.09
C THR A 157 -10.63 9.06 -6.43
N SER A 158 -10.39 9.98 -5.49
CA SER A 158 -9.50 11.13 -5.70
C SER A 158 -8.03 10.75 -5.96
N ARG A 159 -7.61 9.50 -5.73
CA ARG A 159 -6.26 8.99 -6.09
C ARG A 159 -5.90 9.19 -7.56
N LYS A 160 -6.92 9.29 -8.44
CA LYS A 160 -6.77 9.54 -9.88
C LYS A 160 -6.54 11.02 -10.22
N ARG A 161 -6.72 11.91 -9.24
CA ARG A 161 -6.48 13.35 -9.39
C ARG A 161 -5.03 13.69 -9.08
N GLU A 162 -4.63 14.89 -9.47
CA GLU A 162 -3.31 15.41 -9.17
C GLU A 162 -3.11 15.68 -7.67
N GLN A 163 -4.16 16.13 -6.97
CA GLN A 163 -4.18 16.37 -5.52
C GLN A 163 -5.21 15.43 -4.87
N PRO A 164 -4.83 14.17 -4.54
CA PRO A 164 -5.72 13.27 -3.82
C PRO A 164 -6.03 13.77 -2.42
N LEU A 165 -7.15 13.28 -1.92
CA LEU A 165 -7.58 13.39 -0.55
C LEU A 165 -7.13 12.14 0.23
N HIS A 166 -7.09 12.28 1.55
CA HIS A 166 -6.75 11.20 2.49
C HIS A 166 -7.84 11.12 3.56
N ILE A 167 -7.99 9.97 4.20
CA ILE A 167 -9.03 9.78 5.23
C ILE A 167 -8.48 8.95 6.40
N ILE A 168 -8.90 9.30 7.61
CA ILE A 168 -8.60 8.55 8.82
C ILE A 168 -9.91 8.28 9.55
N SER A 169 -10.16 7.00 9.83
CA SER A 169 -11.31 6.54 10.59
C SER A 169 -10.97 6.48 12.08
N LEU A 170 -11.76 7.19 12.89
CA LEU A 170 -11.68 7.24 14.34
C LEU A 170 -12.80 6.42 14.97
N GLY A 171 -12.52 5.81 16.11
CA GLY A 171 -13.48 5.00 16.85
C GLY A 171 -12.82 4.09 17.87
N SER A 172 -13.60 3.59 18.83
CA SER A 172 -13.10 2.68 19.87
C SER A 172 -12.67 1.32 19.29
N SER A 173 -11.80 0.58 19.98
CA SER A 173 -11.46 -0.79 19.51
C SER A 173 -12.72 -1.65 19.38
N GLY A 174 -12.84 -2.42 18.29
CA GLY A 174 -14.01 -3.27 18.04
C GLY A 174 -15.21 -2.60 17.35
N THR A 175 -15.19 -1.29 17.09
CA THR A 175 -16.33 -0.57 16.46
C THR A 175 -16.44 -0.72 14.95
N GLY A 176 -15.69 -1.64 14.34
CA GLY A 176 -15.75 -1.89 12.90
C GLY A 176 -15.00 -0.89 12.02
N LYS A 177 -14.07 -0.08 12.57
CA LYS A 177 -13.21 0.85 11.81
C LYS A 177 -12.58 0.23 10.56
N SER A 178 -11.81 -0.82 10.78
CA SER A 178 -11.10 -1.53 9.71
C SER A 178 -12.09 -2.18 8.75
N HIS A 179 -13.27 -2.60 9.24
CA HIS A 179 -14.30 -3.22 8.41
C HIS A 179 -14.89 -2.25 7.38
N LEU A 180 -15.27 -1.02 7.78
CA LEU A 180 -15.77 -0.03 6.82
C LEU A 180 -14.71 0.29 5.76
N GLN A 181 -13.48 0.54 6.21
CA GLN A 181 -12.35 0.85 5.34
C GLN A 181 -12.05 -0.28 4.35
N GLU A 182 -11.98 -1.51 4.82
CA GLU A 182 -11.76 -2.71 4.00
C GLU A 182 -12.89 -2.87 2.97
N LYS A 183 -14.15 -2.80 3.42
CA LYS A 183 -15.31 -3.02 2.55
C LYS A 183 -15.46 -1.96 1.46
N VAL A 184 -15.21 -0.68 1.77
CA VAL A 184 -15.18 0.37 0.74
C VAL A 184 -13.92 0.24 -0.12
N GLY A 185 -12.80 -0.20 0.47
CA GLY A 185 -11.55 -0.48 -0.24
C GLY A 185 -11.68 -1.58 -1.29
N GLU A 186 -12.49 -2.62 -1.03
CA GLU A 186 -12.82 -3.68 -1.98
C GLU A 186 -13.55 -3.18 -3.24
N LEU A 187 -14.14 -1.99 -3.19
CA LEU A 187 -14.77 -1.35 -4.35
C LEU A 187 -13.77 -0.68 -5.28
N MET A 188 -12.52 -0.53 -4.83
CA MET A 188 -11.44 -0.15 -5.71
C MET A 188 -10.95 -1.38 -6.49
N PRO A 189 -10.53 -1.20 -7.75
CA PRO A 189 -9.89 -2.26 -8.51
C PRO A 189 -8.70 -2.83 -7.72
N PRO A 190 -8.54 -4.17 -7.60
CA PRO A 190 -7.43 -4.77 -6.86
C PRO A 190 -6.08 -4.25 -7.31
N GLU A 191 -5.92 -4.05 -8.62
CA GLU A 191 -4.70 -3.51 -9.20
C GLU A 191 -4.39 -2.08 -8.71
N ASP A 192 -5.37 -1.31 -8.25
CA ASP A 192 -5.21 0.08 -7.79
C ASP A 192 -5.15 0.19 -6.25
N LYS A 193 -5.07 -0.92 -5.52
CA LYS A 193 -5.09 -0.97 -4.05
C LYS A 193 -3.85 -1.67 -3.50
N ILE A 194 -3.32 -1.17 -2.39
CA ILE A 194 -2.25 -1.79 -1.61
C ILE A 194 -2.74 -1.84 -0.16
N GLU A 195 -2.82 -3.05 0.39
CA GLU A 195 -3.17 -3.29 1.79
C GLU A 195 -1.92 -3.55 2.61
N ILE A 196 -1.77 -2.80 3.69
CA ILE A 196 -0.60 -2.87 4.57
C ILE A 196 -1.07 -3.25 5.97
N THR A 197 -0.65 -4.43 6.39
CA THR A 197 -0.82 -4.94 7.76
C THR A 197 0.43 -4.67 8.60
N SER A 198 1.62 -4.73 8.00
CA SER A 198 2.90 -4.44 8.65
C SER A 198 3.94 -4.01 7.60
N LEU A 199 4.72 -2.97 7.90
CA LEU A 199 5.85 -2.55 7.07
C LEU A 199 7.03 -2.14 7.93
N SER A 200 8.24 -2.44 7.45
CA SER A 200 9.46 -1.80 7.93
C SER A 200 9.48 -0.32 7.51
N GLU A 201 10.10 0.55 8.31
CA GLU A 201 10.30 1.99 8.06
C GLU A 201 10.67 2.32 6.60
N ASN A 202 11.48 1.47 5.97
CA ASN A 202 12.09 1.74 4.66
C ASN A 202 11.37 1.13 3.47
N ALA A 203 10.31 0.34 3.69
CA ALA A 203 9.67 -0.42 2.62
C ALA A 203 9.16 0.49 1.49
N PHE A 204 8.66 1.68 1.83
CA PHE A 204 8.14 2.64 0.85
C PHE A 204 9.17 3.10 -0.19
N TYR A 205 10.46 3.12 0.15
CA TYR A 205 11.50 3.58 -0.76
C TYR A 205 11.92 2.51 -1.78
N TYR A 206 11.54 1.24 -1.56
CA TYR A 206 11.92 0.13 -2.44
C TYR A 206 10.88 -0.24 -3.49
N PHE A 207 9.69 0.40 -3.46
CA PHE A 207 8.74 0.34 -4.56
C PHE A 207 9.36 0.90 -5.85
N GLY A 208 8.91 0.40 -6.99
CA GLY A 208 9.25 0.95 -8.29
C GLY A 208 8.85 2.41 -8.40
N LYS A 209 9.56 3.16 -9.24
CA LYS A 209 9.42 4.63 -9.35
C LYS A 209 7.97 5.11 -9.49
N GLN A 210 7.14 4.42 -10.26
CA GLN A 210 5.73 4.79 -10.48
C GLN A 210 4.74 3.78 -9.91
N GLU A 211 5.21 2.82 -9.11
CA GLU A 211 4.40 1.69 -8.66
C GLU A 211 3.25 2.12 -7.75
N LEU A 212 3.48 3.15 -6.93
CA LEU A 212 2.46 3.73 -6.05
C LEU A 212 1.55 4.74 -6.75
N LYS A 213 1.81 5.10 -8.00
CA LYS A 213 1.06 6.15 -8.69
C LYS A 213 -0.40 5.72 -8.89
N HIS A 214 -1.32 6.59 -8.45
CA HIS A 214 -2.76 6.38 -8.42
C HIS A 214 -3.23 5.17 -7.60
N LYS A 215 -2.43 4.72 -6.61
CA LYS A 215 -2.82 3.64 -5.69
C LYS A 215 -3.54 4.18 -4.46
N LEU A 216 -4.47 3.38 -3.96
CA LEU A 216 -5.02 3.50 -2.61
C LEU A 216 -4.15 2.67 -1.67
N ILE A 217 -3.57 3.31 -0.66
CA ILE A 217 -2.81 2.69 0.40
C ILE A 217 -3.73 2.56 1.62
N LEU A 218 -4.11 1.34 1.97
CA LEU A 218 -4.92 1.02 3.14
C LEU A 218 -4.02 0.57 4.29
N ILE A 219 -4.13 1.26 5.42
CA ILE A 219 -3.41 0.94 6.65
C ILE A 219 -4.44 0.52 7.69
N GLU A 220 -4.39 -0.72 8.15
CA GLU A 220 -5.37 -1.26 9.08
C GLU A 220 -5.27 -0.63 10.47
N ASP A 221 -4.06 -0.35 10.93
CA ASP A 221 -3.79 0.29 12.21
C ASP A 221 -2.62 1.28 12.10
N LEU A 222 -2.92 2.58 12.18
CA LEU A 222 -1.90 3.62 12.19
C LEU A 222 -1.07 3.61 13.48
N ASP A 223 -1.59 3.07 14.59
CA ASP A 223 -0.88 3.00 15.87
C ASP A 223 0.30 2.01 15.82
N GLY A 224 0.19 0.94 15.03
CA GLY A 224 1.28 0.01 14.75
C GLY A 224 2.21 0.45 13.61
N ALA A 225 1.87 1.50 12.87
CA ALA A 225 2.57 1.93 11.65
C ALA A 225 3.38 3.22 11.83
N GLN A 226 3.76 3.58 13.07
CA GLN A 226 4.40 4.87 13.38
C GLN A 226 5.66 5.14 12.56
N GLU A 227 6.48 4.12 12.33
CA GLU A 227 7.74 4.21 11.58
C GLU A 227 7.52 4.62 10.11
N VAL A 228 6.38 4.26 9.52
CA VAL A 228 6.09 4.58 8.10
C VAL A 228 5.28 5.87 7.91
N LEU A 229 4.88 6.56 8.99
CA LEU A 229 4.11 7.80 8.89
C LEU A 229 4.89 8.94 8.22
N TYR A 230 6.21 8.98 8.37
CA TYR A 230 7.04 9.98 7.70
C TYR A 230 7.02 9.86 6.17
N PRO A 231 7.39 8.73 5.55
CA PRO A 231 7.33 8.60 4.09
C PRO A 231 5.91 8.77 3.55
N LEU A 232 4.87 8.36 4.29
CA LEU A 232 3.48 8.62 3.91
C LEU A 232 3.17 10.12 3.87
N ARG A 233 3.55 10.90 4.88
CA ARG A 233 3.34 12.37 4.89
C ARG A 233 4.00 13.07 3.70
N GLU A 234 5.20 12.63 3.34
CA GLU A 234 5.93 13.16 2.19
C GLU A 234 5.24 12.78 0.87
N LEU A 235 4.74 11.55 0.73
CA LEU A 235 3.91 11.15 -0.41
C LEU A 235 2.60 11.95 -0.50
N GLN A 236 1.93 12.22 0.62
CA GLN A 236 0.72 13.04 0.66
C GLN A 236 0.99 14.49 0.23
N SER A 237 2.09 15.08 0.72
CA SER A 237 2.36 16.51 0.55
C SER A 237 3.13 16.83 -0.73
N LYS A 238 4.15 16.03 -1.06
CA LYS A 238 5.08 16.26 -2.19
C LYS A 238 4.88 15.31 -3.35
N LYS A 239 4.09 14.24 -3.18
CA LYS A 239 3.84 13.20 -4.19
C LYS A 239 5.11 12.48 -4.64
N VAL A 240 6.21 12.62 -3.91
CA VAL A 240 7.48 11.96 -4.19
C VAL A 240 8.24 11.78 -2.89
N ILE A 241 8.86 10.61 -2.75
CA ILE A 241 9.85 10.33 -1.71
C ILE A 241 11.16 9.92 -2.37
N ASN A 242 12.26 10.38 -1.79
CA ASN A 242 13.59 10.03 -2.23
C ASN A 242 14.38 9.50 -1.04
N LYS A 243 15.14 8.43 -1.26
CA LYS A 243 16.11 7.94 -0.28
C LYS A 243 17.40 7.57 -0.97
N THR A 244 18.48 8.19 -0.53
CA THR A 244 19.82 7.83 -0.96
C THR A 244 20.32 6.68 -0.10
N VAL A 245 20.67 5.58 -0.75
CA VAL A 245 21.23 4.38 -0.13
C VAL A 245 22.57 4.08 -0.76
N VAL A 246 23.45 3.46 0.01
CA VAL A 246 24.77 3.02 -0.46
C VAL A 246 24.71 1.51 -0.62
N PHE A 247 24.91 1.03 -1.84
CA PHE A 247 25.09 -0.38 -2.13
C PHE A 247 26.58 -0.67 -2.24
N LYS A 248 27.07 -1.73 -1.61
CA LYS A 248 28.40 -2.26 -1.94
C LYS A 248 28.25 -3.06 -3.23
N THR A 249 29.02 -2.69 -4.25
CA THR A 249 29.11 -3.47 -5.49
C THR A 249 29.85 -4.79 -5.22
N ALA A 250 29.77 -5.73 -6.17
CA ALA A 250 30.49 -7.01 -6.08
C ALA A 250 32.02 -6.85 -5.91
N ASN A 251 32.57 -5.68 -6.28
CA ASN A 251 33.99 -5.36 -6.14
C ASN A 251 34.34 -4.71 -4.78
N GLY A 252 33.37 -4.56 -3.87
CA GLY A 252 33.57 -3.91 -2.57
C GLY A 252 33.50 -2.37 -2.60
N GLU A 253 33.37 -1.76 -3.78
CA GLU A 253 33.21 -0.32 -3.92
C GLU A 253 31.80 0.12 -3.53
N ALA A 254 31.72 1.17 -2.73
CA ALA A 254 30.46 1.79 -2.32
C ALA A 254 29.87 2.62 -3.47
N GLN A 255 28.73 2.18 -4.01
CA GLN A 255 27.96 2.91 -5.01
C GLN A 255 26.72 3.52 -4.37
N THR A 256 26.64 4.84 -4.42
CA THR A 256 25.47 5.59 -3.94
C THR A 256 24.38 5.60 -5.01
N THR A 257 23.17 5.18 -4.66
CA THR A 257 21.98 5.24 -5.53
C THR A 257 20.84 5.95 -4.81
N THR A 258 20.13 6.83 -5.51
CA THR A 258 18.91 7.46 -5.00
C THR A 258 17.70 6.68 -5.47
N LEU A 259 17.02 6.03 -4.53
CA LEU A 259 15.70 5.45 -4.73
C LEU A 259 14.69 6.59 -4.76
N ARG A 260 13.84 6.61 -5.79
CA ARG A 260 12.78 7.61 -5.97
C ARG A 260 11.48 6.89 -6.23
N VAL A 261 10.45 7.26 -5.46
CA VAL A 261 9.09 6.72 -5.60
C VAL A 261 8.10 7.86 -5.74
N GLU A 262 7.24 7.78 -6.75
CA GLU A 262 6.29 8.81 -7.16
C GLU A 262 4.87 8.37 -6.83
N GLY A 263 4.10 9.31 -6.28
CA GLY A 263 2.64 9.30 -6.26
C GLY A 263 2.08 9.95 -7.53
N PRO A 264 0.86 10.52 -7.48
CA PRO A 264 0.02 10.71 -6.30
C PRO A 264 -0.56 9.40 -5.73
N VAL A 265 -0.82 9.36 -4.41
CA VAL A 265 -1.45 8.24 -3.69
C VAL A 265 -2.67 8.74 -2.91
N CYS A 266 -3.66 7.88 -2.67
CA CYS A 266 -4.63 8.09 -1.59
C CYS A 266 -4.19 7.24 -0.39
N VAL A 267 -4.30 7.77 0.82
CA VAL A 267 -3.93 7.06 2.06
C VAL A 267 -5.17 7.01 2.93
N ALA A 268 -5.51 5.81 3.37
CA ALA A 268 -6.58 5.58 4.33
C ALA A 268 -6.00 4.84 5.53
N GLY A 269 -6.36 5.29 6.73
CA GLY A 269 -5.92 4.63 7.95
C GLY A 269 -7.02 4.59 9.01
N CYS A 270 -6.88 3.66 9.95
CA CYS A 270 -7.70 3.62 11.15
C CYS A 270 -6.83 3.89 12.38
N THR A 271 -7.36 4.59 13.38
CA THR A 271 -6.68 4.77 14.67
C THR A 271 -7.67 4.86 15.81
N THR A 272 -7.20 4.53 17.01
CA THR A 272 -7.92 4.73 18.27
C THR A 272 -7.55 6.05 18.96
N LYS A 273 -6.53 6.75 18.48
CA LYS A 273 -5.96 7.93 19.15
C LYS A 273 -6.30 9.22 18.41
N GLU A 274 -7.09 10.07 19.04
CA GLU A 274 -7.47 11.38 18.48
C GLU A 274 -6.32 12.40 18.51
N SER A 275 -5.46 12.35 19.54
CA SER A 275 -4.51 13.43 19.85
C SER A 275 -3.08 13.21 19.35
N VAL A 276 -2.71 11.99 18.95
CA VAL A 276 -1.29 11.62 18.73
C VAL A 276 -0.80 11.98 17.32
N TYR A 277 -1.70 12.37 16.41
CA TYR A 277 -1.37 12.53 14.99
C TYR A 277 -1.77 13.89 14.40
N GLU A 278 -1.56 14.99 15.12
CA GLU A 278 -1.95 16.32 14.64
C GLU A 278 -1.31 16.68 13.29
N ASP A 279 -0.21 16.07 12.86
CA ASP A 279 0.28 16.27 11.49
C ASP A 279 -0.53 15.48 10.43
N ASN A 280 -0.91 14.23 10.71
CA ASN A 280 -1.59 13.35 9.75
C ASN A 280 -3.10 13.57 9.69
N ALA A 281 -3.71 13.71 10.87
CA ALA A 281 -5.14 13.99 11.08
C ALA A 281 -5.59 15.22 10.29
N ASN A 282 -4.66 16.11 10.13
CA ASN A 282 -4.84 17.43 9.61
C ASN A 282 -4.76 17.26 8.06
N ARG A 283 -3.95 16.34 7.50
CA ARG A 283 -3.80 16.09 6.04
C ARG A 283 -4.91 15.18 5.49
N SER A 284 -5.82 14.77 6.35
CA SER A 284 -6.84 13.77 6.07
C SER A 284 -8.20 14.28 6.53
N PHE A 285 -9.26 13.75 5.95
CA PHE A 285 -10.58 13.83 6.55
C PHE A 285 -10.63 12.90 7.75
N LEU A 286 -11.06 13.43 8.90
CA LEU A 286 -11.35 12.62 10.07
C LEU A 286 -12.82 12.24 10.03
N ILE A 287 -13.11 10.95 10.03
CA ILE A 287 -14.48 10.45 10.15
C ILE A 287 -14.64 9.66 11.44
N TYR A 288 -15.80 9.81 12.06
CA TYR A 288 -16.21 9.06 13.23
C TYR A 288 -17.27 8.06 12.80
N LEU A 289 -17.11 6.81 13.25
CA LEU A 289 -18.07 5.76 12.95
C LEU A 289 -19.35 5.94 13.77
N ASP A 290 -20.42 5.40 13.22
CA ASP A 290 -21.72 5.37 13.86
C ASP A 290 -21.76 4.25 14.92
N GLU A 291 -21.49 4.62 16.17
CA GLU A 291 -21.57 3.74 17.34
C GLU A 291 -23.01 3.61 17.91
N SER A 292 -24.04 3.96 17.11
CA SER A 292 -25.44 3.85 17.53
C SER A 292 -25.94 2.41 17.60
N LYS A 293 -26.90 2.16 18.49
CA LYS A 293 -27.56 0.84 18.62
C LYS A 293 -28.31 0.46 17.34
N GLU A 294 -28.82 1.45 16.62
CA GLU A 294 -29.50 1.28 15.35
C GLU A 294 -28.54 0.74 14.29
N GLN A 295 -27.31 1.28 14.24
CA GLN A 295 -26.27 0.78 13.35
C GLN A 295 -25.83 -0.65 13.72
N ASP A 296 -25.60 -0.92 15.00
CA ASP A 296 -25.29 -2.28 15.49
C ASP A 296 -26.37 -3.28 15.09
N SER A 297 -27.64 -2.92 15.28
CA SER A 297 -28.79 -3.77 14.92
C SER A 297 -28.82 -4.07 13.42
N ARG A 298 -28.57 -3.06 12.57
CA ARG A 298 -28.48 -3.24 11.11
C ARG A 298 -27.36 -4.20 10.73
N ILE A 299 -26.17 -4.04 11.30
CA ILE A 299 -25.01 -4.90 11.05
C ILE A 299 -25.32 -6.35 11.47
N MET A 300 -25.82 -6.55 12.69
CA MET A 300 -26.13 -7.89 13.19
C MET A 300 -27.24 -8.56 12.38
N ASP A 301 -28.25 -7.81 11.92
CA ASP A 301 -29.29 -8.34 11.04
C ASP A 301 -28.74 -8.79 9.69
N TYR A 302 -27.87 -7.98 9.09
CA TYR A 302 -27.17 -8.36 7.86
C TYR A 302 -26.32 -9.62 8.06
N GLN A 303 -25.53 -9.72 9.14
CA GLN A 303 -24.73 -10.90 9.46
C GLN A 303 -25.59 -12.16 9.62
N ARG A 304 -26.73 -12.06 10.33
CA ARG A 304 -27.68 -13.18 10.47
C ARG A 304 -28.29 -13.59 9.13
N LYS A 305 -28.71 -12.64 8.29
CA LYS A 305 -29.24 -12.92 6.94
C LYS A 305 -28.19 -13.59 6.05
N LYS A 306 -26.95 -13.13 6.11
CA LYS A 306 -25.83 -13.71 5.36
C LYS A 306 -25.55 -15.15 5.79
N SER A 307 -25.44 -15.39 7.10
CA SER A 307 -25.25 -16.73 7.67
C SER A 307 -26.41 -17.68 7.33
N ALA A 308 -27.64 -17.17 7.29
CA ALA A 308 -28.83 -17.93 6.88
C ALA A 308 -28.95 -18.13 5.36
N GLY A 309 -27.99 -17.69 4.54
CA GLY A 309 -28.04 -17.80 3.08
C GLY A 309 -29.11 -16.95 2.41
N LYS A 310 -29.64 -15.93 3.08
CA LYS A 310 -30.68 -15.02 2.56
C LYS A 310 -30.12 -13.83 1.78
N ILE A 311 -28.80 -13.68 1.75
CA ILE A 311 -28.09 -12.66 0.98
C ILE A 311 -27.53 -13.32 -0.28
N ASP A 312 -27.85 -12.74 -1.43
CA ASP A 312 -27.30 -13.17 -2.72
C ASP A 312 -25.87 -12.62 -2.88
N THR A 313 -24.89 -13.43 -2.48
CA THR A 313 -23.47 -13.10 -2.58
C THR A 313 -23.00 -12.99 -4.04
N GLY A 314 -23.67 -13.66 -4.97
CA GLY A 314 -23.42 -13.52 -6.40
C GLY A 314 -23.77 -12.11 -6.88
N LYS A 315 -24.94 -11.60 -6.47
CA LYS A 315 -25.34 -10.22 -6.75
C LYS A 315 -24.43 -9.20 -6.08
N GLU A 316 -24.05 -9.38 -4.81
CA GLU A 316 -23.09 -8.48 -4.14
C GLU A 316 -21.77 -8.39 -4.92
N SER A 317 -21.25 -9.53 -5.39
CA SER A 317 -20.03 -9.60 -6.19
C SER A 317 -20.17 -8.89 -7.54
N GLN A 318 -21.30 -9.06 -8.23
CA GLN A 318 -21.59 -8.37 -9.50
C GLN A 318 -21.67 -6.85 -9.32
N VAL A 319 -22.30 -6.38 -8.23
CA VAL A 319 -22.37 -4.96 -7.91
C VAL A 319 -20.99 -4.41 -7.57
N LYS A 320 -20.20 -5.13 -6.77
CA LYS A 320 -18.80 -4.78 -6.50
C LYS A 320 -17.98 -4.66 -7.78
N GLN A 321 -18.11 -5.61 -8.71
CA GLN A 321 -17.44 -5.54 -10.02
C GLN A 321 -17.90 -4.31 -10.81
N LEU A 322 -19.19 -3.98 -10.83
CA LEU A 322 -19.69 -2.76 -11.47
C LEU A 322 -19.06 -1.49 -10.87
N VAL A 323 -18.91 -1.42 -9.55
CA VAL A 323 -18.28 -0.26 -8.90
C VAL A 323 -16.77 -0.18 -9.20
N GLN A 324 -16.08 -1.32 -9.25
CA GLN A 324 -14.68 -1.38 -9.71
C GLN A 324 -14.55 -0.95 -11.17
N ASP A 325 -15.49 -1.36 -12.02
CA ASP A 325 -15.54 -0.96 -13.43
C ASP A 325 -15.75 0.55 -13.59
N ILE A 326 -16.63 1.14 -12.76
CA ILE A 326 -16.77 2.60 -12.66
C ILE A 326 -15.41 3.25 -12.39
N GLN A 327 -14.65 2.75 -11.41
CA GLN A 327 -13.33 3.27 -11.09
C GLN A 327 -12.35 3.18 -12.28
N ARG A 328 -12.38 2.08 -13.04
CA ARG A 328 -11.52 1.88 -14.22
C ARG A 328 -11.86 2.83 -15.38
N VAL A 329 -13.14 3.18 -15.54
CA VAL A 329 -13.61 4.04 -16.63
C VAL A 329 -13.29 5.53 -16.40
N LEU A 330 -13.23 5.98 -15.14
CA LEU A 330 -12.89 7.38 -14.82
C LEU A 330 -11.53 7.77 -15.41
N GLN A 331 -11.52 8.89 -16.14
CA GLN A 331 -10.32 9.44 -16.76
C GLN A 331 -9.66 10.47 -15.83
N PRO A 332 -8.32 10.58 -15.83
CA PRO A 332 -7.61 11.63 -15.10
C PRO A 332 -7.78 12.96 -15.84
N VAL A 333 -8.77 13.76 -15.43
CA VAL A 333 -9.06 15.09 -15.97
C VAL A 333 -8.77 16.17 -14.93
N ALA A 334 -8.42 17.37 -15.40
CA ALA A 334 -8.29 18.53 -14.54
C ALA A 334 -9.68 19.05 -14.16
N VAL A 335 -9.83 19.56 -12.94
CA VAL A 335 -11.08 20.19 -12.50
C VAL A 335 -10.81 21.65 -12.20
N ARG A 336 -11.52 22.54 -12.89
CA ARG A 336 -11.51 23.98 -12.62
C ARG A 336 -12.90 24.42 -12.17
N ASN A 337 -13.02 24.86 -10.92
CA ASN A 337 -14.27 25.37 -10.38
C ASN A 337 -14.36 26.89 -10.60
N PRO A 338 -15.25 27.39 -11.48
CA PRO A 338 -15.38 28.83 -11.76
C PRO A 338 -15.88 29.64 -10.56
N TYR A 339 -16.49 28.99 -9.57
CA TYR A 339 -17.00 29.64 -8.35
C TYR A 339 -16.01 29.55 -7.18
N ALA A 340 -14.78 29.08 -7.40
CA ALA A 340 -13.83 28.82 -6.31
C ALA A 340 -13.53 30.06 -5.44
N GLU A 341 -13.51 31.24 -6.04
CA GLU A 341 -13.22 32.50 -5.35
C GLU A 341 -14.39 32.97 -4.45
N ASP A 342 -15.62 32.52 -4.73
CA ASP A 342 -16.81 32.85 -3.96
C ASP A 342 -16.97 31.95 -2.71
N LEU A 343 -16.21 30.85 -2.63
CA LEU A 343 -16.30 29.84 -1.57
C LEU A 343 -15.59 30.28 -0.29
N GLN A 344 -16.13 31.28 0.38
CA GLN A 344 -15.60 31.78 1.65
C GLN A 344 -16.08 30.94 2.84
N LEU A 345 -15.13 30.50 3.66
CA LEU A 345 -15.44 29.79 4.90
C LEU A 345 -15.93 30.75 5.99
N PRO A 346 -16.88 30.32 6.85
CA PRO A 346 -17.25 31.06 8.05
C PRO A 346 -16.05 31.28 8.98
N VAL A 347 -16.03 32.43 9.66
CA VAL A 347 -14.94 32.82 10.59
C VAL A 347 -14.81 31.84 11.77
N SER A 348 -15.89 31.16 12.13
CA SER A 348 -15.93 30.16 13.21
C SER A 348 -15.22 28.85 12.88
N VAL A 349 -14.82 28.63 11.62
CA VAL A 349 -14.16 27.39 11.21
C VAL A 349 -12.77 27.29 11.82
N PHE A 350 -12.55 26.21 12.57
CA PHE A 350 -11.24 25.88 13.13
C PHE A 350 -10.21 25.64 12.00
N LYS A 351 -9.00 26.20 12.13
CA LYS A 351 -7.90 26.09 11.16
C LYS A 351 -8.34 26.43 9.71
N PRO A 352 -8.83 27.66 9.44
CA PRO A 352 -9.57 28.00 8.22
C PRO A 352 -8.78 27.79 6.93
N ARG A 353 -7.47 28.08 6.91
CA ARG A 353 -6.62 27.86 5.71
C ARG A 353 -6.65 26.41 5.24
N ARG A 354 -6.61 25.48 6.19
CA ARG A 354 -6.55 24.04 5.92
C ARG A 354 -7.89 23.49 5.52
N THR A 355 -8.93 23.87 6.27
CA THR A 355 -10.30 23.51 5.95
C THR A 355 -10.68 24.04 4.56
N ASN A 356 -10.16 25.21 4.15
CA ASN A 356 -10.40 25.75 2.81
C ASN A 356 -9.79 24.85 1.73
N ALA A 357 -8.55 24.41 1.92
CA ALA A 357 -7.89 23.50 0.98
C ALA A 357 -8.66 22.17 0.85
N HIS A 358 -9.08 21.57 1.97
CA HIS A 358 -9.91 20.36 1.96
C HIS A 358 -11.28 20.60 1.31
N TYR A 359 -11.91 21.74 1.58
CA TYR A 359 -13.21 22.10 1.04
C TYR A 359 -13.19 22.20 -0.49
N LEU A 360 -12.22 22.95 -1.03
CA LEU A 360 -12.01 23.07 -2.47
C LEU A 360 -11.67 21.71 -3.10
N ALA A 361 -10.71 20.98 -2.53
CA ALA A 361 -10.29 19.69 -3.06
C ALA A 361 -11.42 18.65 -3.03
N PHE A 362 -12.32 18.71 -2.04
CA PHE A 362 -13.50 17.83 -1.98
C PHE A 362 -14.56 18.18 -3.02
N ILE A 363 -14.86 19.47 -3.23
CA ILE A 363 -15.75 19.91 -4.32
C ILE A 363 -15.20 19.43 -5.66
N GLU A 364 -13.90 19.55 -5.86
CA GLU A 364 -13.26 19.08 -7.08
C GLU A 364 -13.29 17.54 -7.20
N ALA A 365 -13.17 16.79 -6.10
CA ALA A 365 -13.30 15.32 -6.10
C ALA A 365 -14.73 14.87 -6.48
N VAL A 366 -15.75 15.56 -5.95
CA VAL A 366 -17.15 15.36 -6.33
C VAL A 366 -17.33 15.69 -7.81
N THR A 367 -16.79 16.82 -8.26
CA THR A 367 -16.87 17.28 -9.66
C THR A 367 -16.18 16.30 -10.62
N PHE A 368 -15.00 15.81 -10.25
CA PHE A 368 -14.26 14.77 -10.97
C PHE A 368 -15.06 13.47 -11.12
N TYR A 369 -15.80 13.06 -10.09
CA TYR A 369 -16.65 11.89 -10.16
C TYR A 369 -17.83 12.08 -11.14
N HIS A 370 -18.31 13.32 -11.29
CA HIS A 370 -19.35 13.69 -12.25
C HIS A 370 -18.79 14.03 -13.65
N GLN A 371 -17.55 13.68 -13.99
CA GLN A 371 -16.90 14.06 -15.26
C GLN A 371 -17.69 13.67 -16.52
N PHE A 372 -18.54 12.64 -16.46
CA PHE A 372 -19.40 12.22 -17.58
C PHE A 372 -20.72 12.99 -17.69
N GLN A 373 -21.05 13.82 -16.72
CA GLN A 373 -22.26 14.67 -16.69
C GLN A 373 -21.95 16.13 -17.01
N ARG A 374 -20.68 16.42 -17.29
CA ARG A 374 -20.17 17.78 -17.48
C ARG A 374 -19.57 17.90 -18.86
N GLU A 375 -19.66 19.11 -19.40
CA GLU A 375 -18.99 19.47 -20.64
C GLU A 375 -17.47 19.44 -20.41
N GLN A 376 -16.74 18.73 -21.27
CA GLN A 376 -15.28 18.71 -21.25
C GLN A 376 -14.77 19.89 -22.08
N LYS A 377 -13.76 20.58 -21.57
CA LYS A 377 -13.15 21.73 -22.24
C LYS A 377 -11.64 21.51 -22.28
N THR A 378 -11.05 21.65 -23.46
CA THR A 378 -9.61 21.64 -23.60
C THR A 378 -9.07 23.02 -23.32
N ASP A 379 -8.08 23.13 -22.43
CA ASP A 379 -7.37 24.38 -22.20
C ASP A 379 -6.62 24.79 -23.48
N GLU A 380 -6.91 25.99 -24.00
CA GLU A 380 -6.33 26.49 -25.26
C GLU A 380 -4.81 26.70 -25.18
N HIS A 381 -4.25 26.85 -23.98
CA HIS A 381 -2.83 27.11 -23.75
C HIS A 381 -2.04 25.85 -23.39
N THR A 382 -2.61 24.95 -22.58
CA THR A 382 -1.92 23.72 -22.13
C THR A 382 -2.29 22.47 -22.90
N GLY A 383 -3.44 22.46 -23.60
CA GLY A 383 -3.96 21.28 -24.32
C GLY A 383 -4.52 20.18 -23.42
N GLU A 384 -4.60 20.43 -22.10
CA GLU A 384 -5.17 19.49 -21.13
C GLU A 384 -6.71 19.54 -21.16
N VAL A 385 -7.37 18.38 -20.92
CA VAL A 385 -8.83 18.21 -20.93
C VAL A 385 -9.43 18.28 -19.52
#